data_AF-A0A7S3YED1-F1
#
_entry.id   AF-A0A7S3YED1-F1
#
_cell.length_a   1.000
_cell.length_b   1.000
_cell.length_c   1.000
_cell.angle_alpha   90.00
_cell.angle_beta   90.00
_cell.angle_gamma   90.00
#
_symmetry.space_group_name_H-M   'P 1'
#
loop_
_entity.id
_entity.type
_entity.pdbx_description
1 polymer ?
#
loop_
_entity_poly.entity_id
_entity_poly.type
_entity_poly.pdbx_seq_one_letter_code
_entity_poly.pdbx_strand_id
1 'polypeptide(L)'
;RGNNGGRLLIRKSKLSPCSSVSSVMCRDCINELLPDRGRMCLEEGTYFLNVKGCAKCGEKSTKVANRKVKEGEDEDGLYTEEVEYTHTCASCGHEIATHFYSFEADGKTQEYSMDCVLCGKGESTSILYSPTSTDTKAADTKKTEDKKDTGPAADIQKKGEMLTSQILELRKHLPESDEGDDDDWED
;
A
#
# COMPACT_ATOMS: atom_id res chain seq x y z
N ARG A 1 -63.64 4.57 31.18
CA ARG A 1 -62.39 4.91 31.90
C ARG A 1 -61.26 4.15 31.22
N GLY A 2 -60.49 4.83 30.37
CA GLY A 2 -59.35 4.23 29.67
C GLY A 2 -58.12 4.09 30.57
N ASN A 3 -57.16 3.26 30.17
CA ASN A 3 -55.88 3.81 29.68
C ASN A 3 -55.09 2.75 28.89
N ASN A 4 -54.52 3.21 27.79
CA ASN A 4 -53.71 2.45 26.83
C ASN A 4 -52.26 2.35 27.34
N GLY A 5 -51.73 1.13 27.46
CA GLY A 5 -50.31 0.87 27.71
C GLY A 5 -49.53 0.62 26.41
N GLY A 6 -49.58 1.56 25.46
CA GLY A 6 -48.80 1.51 24.23
C GLY A 6 -47.33 1.80 24.50
N ARG A 7 -46.48 0.77 24.51
CA ARG A 7 -45.03 0.90 24.68
C ARG A 7 -44.43 1.43 23.37
N LEU A 8 -44.29 2.76 23.32
CA LEU A 8 -43.77 3.52 22.20
C LEU A 8 -42.29 3.19 21.93
N LEU A 9 -41.99 2.97 20.65
CA LEU A 9 -40.67 2.79 20.06
C LEU A 9 -39.75 3.98 20.41
N ILE A 10 -38.57 3.71 20.97
CA ILE A 10 -37.50 4.72 21.09
C ILE A 10 -36.92 4.93 19.69
N ARG A 11 -37.49 5.88 18.95
CA ARG A 11 -36.91 6.41 17.70
C ARG A 11 -36.23 7.74 17.99
N LYS A 12 -34.89 7.71 17.82
CA LYS A 12 -33.99 8.77 17.30
C LYS A 12 -33.87 10.07 18.13
N SER A 13 -32.64 10.46 18.46
CA SER A 13 -31.92 11.60 17.82
C SER A 13 -30.82 12.20 18.70
N LYS A 14 -29.56 12.02 18.27
CA LYS A 14 -28.47 13.03 18.22
C LYS A 14 -27.13 12.35 17.88
N LEU A 15 -26.99 11.94 16.63
CA LEU A 15 -25.67 11.89 16.00
C LEU A 15 -25.40 13.34 15.56
N SER A 16 -24.49 14.01 16.26
CA SER A 16 -23.92 15.26 15.79
C SER A 16 -23.16 14.97 14.51
N PRO A 17 -23.53 15.54 13.36
CA PRO A 17 -22.79 15.32 12.14
C PRO A 17 -21.46 16.06 12.25
N CYS A 18 -20.37 15.38 11.92
CA CYS A 18 -19.09 15.98 11.55
C CYS A 18 -19.38 17.11 10.56
N SER A 19 -19.50 18.34 11.08
CA SER A 19 -19.92 19.54 10.37
C SER A 19 -18.72 20.44 10.22
N SER A 20 -17.89 20.13 9.23
CA SER A 20 -17.01 21.08 8.59
C SER A 20 -16.45 20.43 7.33
N VAL A 21 -16.93 20.92 6.20
CA VAL A 21 -16.57 20.51 4.85
C VAL A 21 -15.16 21.05 4.58
N SER A 22 -14.13 20.28 4.89
CA SER A 22 -12.75 20.56 4.49
C SER A 22 -11.98 19.25 4.54
N SER A 23 -11.51 18.77 3.39
CA SER A 23 -10.75 17.54 3.10
C SER A 23 -9.95 16.91 4.24
N VAL A 24 -10.60 16.24 5.20
CA VAL A 24 -9.91 15.58 6.31
C VAL A 24 -10.62 14.27 6.61
N MET A 25 -9.86 13.19 6.43
CA MET A 25 -10.19 11.82 6.83
C MET A 25 -11.01 11.78 8.11
N CYS A 26 -12.06 10.95 8.13
CA CYS A 26 -12.96 10.89 9.28
C CYS A 26 -12.35 10.09 10.42
N ARG A 27 -11.79 10.79 11.41
CA ARG A 27 -11.23 10.20 12.64
C ARG A 27 -12.27 9.44 13.48
N ASP A 28 -13.53 9.83 13.40
CA ASP A 28 -14.61 9.22 14.17
C ASP A 28 -15.01 7.84 13.62
N CYS A 29 -14.64 7.51 12.37
CA CYS A 29 -14.94 6.23 11.74
C CYS A 29 -13.97 5.11 12.13
N ILE A 30 -12.84 5.46 12.75
CA ILE A 30 -11.69 4.57 12.97
C ILE A 30 -11.32 4.48 14.44
N ASN A 31 -10.65 3.39 14.83
CA ASN A 31 -10.25 3.16 16.21
C ASN A 31 -8.91 3.84 16.53
N GLU A 32 -7.95 3.72 15.63
CA GLU A 32 -6.58 4.20 15.76
C GLU A 32 -6.16 4.95 14.49
N LEU A 33 -5.41 6.04 14.66
CA LEU A 33 -4.88 6.83 13.54
C LEU A 33 -3.54 6.26 13.11
N LEU A 34 -3.38 5.99 11.80
CA LEU A 34 -2.12 5.54 11.22
C LEU A 34 -1.49 4.37 12.00
N PRO A 35 -2.20 3.23 12.15
CA PRO A 35 -1.63 2.07 12.83
C PRO A 35 -0.32 1.63 12.16
N ASP A 36 0.69 1.30 12.94
CA ASP A 36 1.95 0.80 12.39
C ASP A 36 1.76 -0.62 11.81
N ARG A 37 2.17 -0.82 10.56
CA ARG A 37 2.10 -2.09 9.83
C ARG A 37 3.49 -2.70 9.58
N GLY A 38 4.55 -2.06 10.08
CA GLY A 38 5.93 -2.48 9.86
C GLY A 38 6.23 -2.60 8.37
N ARG A 39 6.58 -3.81 7.92
CA ARG A 39 6.92 -4.10 6.52
C ARG A 39 5.74 -4.44 5.61
N MET A 40 4.51 -4.42 6.13
CA MET A 40 3.33 -4.75 5.33
C MET A 40 2.83 -3.51 4.57
N CYS A 41 3.20 -3.43 3.30
CA CYS A 41 2.72 -2.42 2.36
C CYS A 41 1.72 -3.08 1.41
N LEU A 42 0.45 -2.69 1.48
CA LEU A 42 -0.61 -3.25 0.64
C LEU A 42 -1.02 -2.23 -0.42
N GLU A 43 -0.96 -2.62 -1.68
CA GLU A 43 -1.51 -1.86 -2.81
C GLU A 43 -3.04 -1.84 -2.75
N GLU A 44 -3.66 -2.94 -2.31
CA GLU A 44 -5.12 -3.09 -2.26
C GLU A 44 -5.58 -3.63 -0.90
N GLY A 45 -6.80 -3.26 -0.50
CA GLY A 45 -7.50 -3.87 0.63
C GLY A 45 -8.16 -2.85 1.53
N THR A 46 -8.51 -3.26 2.75
CA THR A 46 -9.00 -2.37 3.80
C THR A 46 -8.71 -3.03 5.15
N TYR A 47 -8.15 -2.28 6.10
CA TYR A 47 -7.94 -2.80 7.45
C TYR A 47 -9.23 -2.74 8.29
N PHE A 48 -10.13 -3.69 8.07
CA PHE A 48 -11.45 -3.74 8.72
C PHE A 48 -11.40 -3.76 10.26
N LEU A 49 -10.34 -4.29 10.86
CA LEU A 49 -10.19 -4.30 12.32
C LEU A 49 -10.05 -2.88 12.91
N ASN A 50 -9.57 -1.92 12.12
CA ASN A 50 -9.46 -0.52 12.54
C ASN A 50 -10.76 0.28 12.30
N VAL A 51 -11.78 -0.30 11.65
CA VAL A 51 -13.07 0.37 11.44
C VAL A 51 -13.91 0.30 12.71
N LYS A 52 -14.12 1.45 13.35
CA LYS A 52 -15.03 1.59 14.50
C LYS A 52 -16.50 1.49 14.06
N GLY A 53 -16.80 2.08 12.91
CA GLY A 53 -18.13 2.22 12.32
C GLY A 53 -18.34 3.64 11.81
N CYS A 54 -19.05 3.80 10.70
CA CYS A 54 -19.19 5.09 10.02
C CYS A 54 -19.86 6.13 10.94
N ALA A 55 -19.22 7.28 11.17
CA ALA A 55 -19.74 8.33 12.03
C ALA A 55 -21.10 8.90 11.57
N LYS A 56 -21.40 8.82 10.26
CA LYS A 56 -22.69 9.29 9.70
C LYS A 56 -23.86 8.31 9.87
N CYS A 57 -23.65 7.01 9.64
CA CYS A 57 -24.75 6.02 9.59
C CYS A 57 -24.59 4.85 10.57
N GLY A 58 -23.43 4.69 11.21
CA GLY A 58 -23.10 3.59 12.12
C GLY A 58 -22.66 2.29 11.45
N GLU A 59 -22.76 2.19 10.12
CA GLU A 59 -22.42 0.97 9.39
C GLU A 59 -20.91 0.73 9.33
N LYS A 60 -20.47 -0.53 9.40
CA LYS A 60 -19.05 -0.91 9.37
C LYS A 60 -18.53 -1.29 7.98
N SER A 61 -19.41 -1.39 6.99
CA SER A 61 -19.04 -1.70 5.62
C SER A 61 -18.38 -0.51 4.92
N THR A 62 -17.25 -0.79 4.28
CA THR A 62 -16.50 0.15 3.46
C THR A 62 -16.38 -0.37 2.03
N LYS A 63 -16.14 0.53 1.09
CA LYS A 63 -15.85 0.26 -0.32
C LYS A 63 -14.75 1.19 -0.80
N VAL A 64 -14.01 0.77 -1.82
CA VAL A 64 -12.99 1.59 -2.48
C VAL A 64 -13.65 2.47 -3.56
N ALA A 65 -13.20 3.72 -3.67
CA ALA A 65 -13.61 4.67 -4.70
C ALA A 65 -12.39 5.47 -5.21
N ASN A 66 -12.55 6.16 -6.34
CA ASN A 66 -11.56 7.09 -6.90
C ASN A 66 -10.13 6.51 -7.05
N ARG A 67 -10.02 5.23 -7.39
CA ARG A 67 -8.71 4.61 -7.62
C ARG A 67 -8.02 5.26 -8.83
N LYS A 68 -6.76 5.65 -8.62
CA LYS A 68 -5.84 6.16 -9.61
C LYS A 68 -4.54 5.37 -9.49
N VAL A 69 -3.96 5.06 -10.62
CA VAL A 69 -2.65 4.41 -10.74
C VAL A 69 -1.82 5.30 -11.65
N LYS A 70 -0.59 5.60 -11.24
CA LYS A 70 0.41 6.24 -12.09
C LYS A 70 1.63 5.34 -12.12
N GLU A 71 2.09 5.06 -13.32
CA GLU A 71 3.29 4.25 -13.56
C GLU A 71 4.20 5.05 -14.48
N GLY A 72 5.51 4.95 -14.25
CA GLY A 72 6.51 5.63 -15.05
C GLY A 72 7.89 5.04 -14.85
N GLU A 73 8.75 5.27 -15.83
CA GLU A 73 10.18 4.99 -15.77
C GLU A 73 10.91 6.29 -16.07
N ASP A 74 11.90 6.64 -15.26
CA ASP A 74 12.71 7.83 -15.49
C ASP A 74 13.91 7.55 -16.43
N GLU A 75 14.67 8.60 -16.73
CA GLU A 75 15.85 8.51 -17.62
C GLU A 75 16.96 7.61 -17.04
N ASP A 76 16.95 7.37 -15.72
CA ASP A 76 17.91 6.55 -15.00
C ASP A 76 17.45 5.07 -14.90
N GLY A 77 16.27 4.74 -15.43
CA GLY A 77 15.69 3.40 -15.40
C GLY A 77 15.06 3.02 -14.05
N LEU A 78 14.74 4.00 -13.20
CA LEU A 78 13.94 3.80 -11.99
C LEU A 78 12.47 3.66 -12.39
N TYR A 79 11.91 2.49 -12.13
CA TYR A 79 10.48 2.25 -12.26
C TYR A 79 9.75 2.75 -11.01
N THR A 80 8.67 3.50 -11.21
CA THR A 80 7.81 4.02 -10.14
C THR A 80 6.35 3.67 -10.41
N GLU A 81 5.64 3.27 -9.36
CA GLU A 81 4.20 3.01 -9.36
C GLU A 81 3.57 3.66 -8.13
N GLU A 82 2.62 4.57 -8.36
CA GLU A 82 1.82 5.22 -7.32
C GLU A 82 0.36 4.79 -7.45
N VAL A 83 -0.22 4.30 -6.36
CA VAL A 83 -1.63 3.94 -6.26
C VAL A 83 -2.30 4.80 -5.19
N GLU A 84 -3.33 5.54 -5.59
CA GLU A 84 -4.13 6.38 -4.70
C GLU A 84 -5.60 6.00 -4.82
N TYR A 85 -6.28 5.72 -3.71
CA TYR A 85 -7.73 5.50 -3.69
C TYR A 85 -8.36 5.91 -2.36
N THR A 86 -9.69 6.04 -2.33
CA THR A 86 -10.41 6.43 -1.11
C THR A 86 -11.29 5.30 -0.57
N HIS A 87 -11.24 5.10 0.75
CA HIS A 87 -12.21 4.28 1.47
C HIS A 87 -13.45 5.12 1.77
N THR A 88 -14.59 4.64 1.28
CA THR A 88 -15.90 5.26 1.53
C THR A 88 -16.82 4.27 2.22
N CYS A 89 -17.72 4.75 3.08
CA CYS A 89 -18.76 3.92 3.67
C CYS A 89 -19.69 3.39 2.56
N ALA A 90 -19.93 2.08 2.53
CA ALA A 90 -20.73 1.48 1.47
C ALA A 90 -22.20 1.95 1.51
N SER A 91 -22.74 2.24 2.70
CA SER A 91 -24.15 2.64 2.87
C SER A 91 -24.43 4.11 2.58
N CYS A 92 -23.57 5.03 3.01
CA CYS A 92 -23.84 6.47 2.89
C CYS A 92 -22.83 7.23 2.03
N GLY A 93 -21.80 6.56 1.50
CA GLY A 93 -20.75 7.19 0.69
C GLY A 93 -19.84 8.12 1.47
N HIS A 94 -19.86 8.09 2.81
CA HIS A 94 -18.98 8.91 3.62
C HIS A 94 -17.51 8.55 3.38
N GLU A 95 -16.70 9.51 2.97
CA GLU A 95 -15.24 9.35 2.89
C GLU A 95 -14.63 9.15 4.29
N ILE A 96 -13.90 8.05 4.45
CA ILE A 96 -13.29 7.63 5.72
C ILE A 96 -11.81 7.96 5.70
N ALA A 97 -11.09 7.50 4.68
CA ALA A 97 -9.65 7.69 4.55
C ALA A 97 -9.23 7.61 3.08
N THR A 98 -8.12 8.26 2.72
CA THR A 98 -7.39 8.02 1.47
C THR A 98 -6.23 7.10 1.75
N HIS A 99 -6.02 6.17 0.84
CA HIS A 99 -4.93 5.21 0.83
C HIS A 99 -3.95 5.62 -0.26
N PHE A 100 -2.70 5.75 0.14
CA PHE A 100 -1.57 5.98 -0.75
C PHE A 100 -0.63 4.79 -0.64
N TYR A 101 -0.18 4.29 -1.78
CA TYR A 101 0.83 3.27 -1.92
C TYR A 101 1.81 3.71 -3.00
N SER A 102 3.10 3.57 -2.73
CA SER A 102 4.15 3.79 -3.72
C SER A 102 5.10 2.60 -3.77
N PHE A 103 5.55 2.31 -4.98
CA PHE A 103 6.54 1.30 -5.28
C PHE A 103 7.61 1.90 -6.19
N GLU A 104 8.87 1.68 -5.84
CA GLU A 104 10.02 2.18 -6.59
C GLU A 104 11.03 1.05 -6.77
N ALA A 105 11.60 0.90 -7.97
CA ALA A 105 12.56 -0.14 -8.28
C ALA A 105 13.61 0.31 -9.31
N ASP A 106 14.89 0.20 -8.93
CA ASP A 106 16.06 0.58 -9.74
C ASP A 106 16.86 -0.64 -10.26
N GLY A 107 16.25 -1.83 -10.19
CA GLY A 107 16.88 -3.11 -10.53
C GLY A 107 17.83 -3.67 -9.46
N LYS A 108 18.23 -2.88 -8.46
CA LYS A 108 19.07 -3.34 -7.32
C LYS A 108 18.27 -3.44 -6.04
N THR A 109 17.34 -2.52 -5.87
CA THR A 109 16.51 -2.34 -4.70
C THR A 109 15.05 -2.17 -5.12
N GLN A 110 14.17 -2.52 -4.20
CA GLN A 110 12.75 -2.36 -4.30
C GLN A 110 12.28 -1.70 -3.03
N GLU A 111 11.65 -0.54 -3.14
CA GLU A 111 11.08 0.19 -2.03
C GLU A 111 9.56 0.19 -2.13
N TYR A 112 8.92 -0.07 -0.99
CA TYR A 112 7.48 -0.12 -0.84
C TYR A 112 7.08 0.80 0.30
N SER A 113 6.18 1.73 0.03
CA SER A 113 5.62 2.60 1.05
C SER A 113 4.10 2.58 0.98
N MET A 114 3.46 2.66 2.13
CA MET A 114 2.01 2.75 2.28
C MET A 114 1.68 3.75 3.38
N ASP A 115 0.77 4.69 3.08
CA ASP A 115 0.23 5.64 4.03
C ASP A 115 -1.30 5.72 3.88
N CYS A 116 -2.00 5.31 4.93
CA CYS A 116 -3.45 5.42 5.01
C CYS A 116 -3.87 5.56 6.47
N VAL A 117 -4.68 6.58 6.77
CA VAL A 117 -5.18 6.82 8.14
C VAL A 117 -6.00 5.64 8.67
N LEU A 118 -6.66 4.88 7.79
CA LEU A 118 -7.40 3.66 8.14
C LEU A 118 -6.52 2.41 8.13
N CYS A 119 -5.75 2.17 7.07
CA CYS A 119 -5.00 0.93 6.88
C CYS A 119 -3.67 0.88 7.64
N GLY A 120 -3.05 2.04 7.83
CA GLY A 120 -1.79 2.20 8.55
C GLY A 120 -0.66 2.77 7.72
N LYS A 121 0.50 2.88 8.37
CA LYS A 121 1.78 3.22 7.75
C LYS A 121 2.63 1.96 7.65
N GLY A 122 3.24 1.73 6.50
CA GLY A 122 4.17 0.62 6.29
C GLY A 122 5.28 1.03 5.33
N GLU A 123 6.49 0.57 5.61
CA GLU A 123 7.68 0.80 4.78
C GLU A 123 8.48 -0.51 4.70
N SER A 124 8.90 -0.87 3.49
CA SER A 124 9.74 -2.04 3.28
C SER A 124 10.72 -1.79 2.14
N THR A 125 11.96 -2.22 2.35
CA THR A 125 12.99 -2.21 1.32
C THR A 125 13.50 -3.64 1.14
N SER A 126 13.59 -4.08 -0.11
CA SER A 126 14.12 -5.38 -0.50
C SER A 126 15.31 -5.16 -1.44
N ILE A 127 16.40 -5.91 -1.24
CA ILE A 127 17.60 -5.85 -2.09
C ILE A 127 17.60 -7.09 -2.99
N LEU A 128 17.66 -6.89 -4.30
CA LEU A 128 17.59 -7.95 -5.30
C LEU A 128 18.94 -8.65 -5.54
N TYR A 129 20.06 -8.03 -5.16
CA TYR A 129 21.39 -8.61 -5.35
C TYR A 129 22.24 -8.61 -4.07
N SER A 130 22.65 -9.80 -3.64
CA SER A 130 23.83 -9.98 -2.79
C SER A 130 24.78 -10.96 -3.47
N PRO A 131 25.91 -10.52 -4.04
CA PRO A 131 27.00 -11.43 -4.31
C PRO A 131 27.58 -11.75 -2.93
N THR A 132 27.25 -12.91 -2.38
CA THR A 132 27.99 -13.42 -1.24
C THR A 132 29.40 -13.73 -1.74
N SER A 133 30.35 -12.84 -1.45
CA SER A 133 31.77 -13.14 -1.50
C SER A 133 32.01 -14.32 -0.58
N THR A 134 32.10 -15.51 -1.18
CA THR A 134 32.62 -16.69 -0.52
C THR A 134 34.13 -16.58 -0.52
N ASP A 135 34.67 -15.95 0.52
CA ASP A 135 35.98 -16.32 1.04
C ASP A 135 35.85 -16.60 2.54
N THR A 136 35.98 -17.87 2.86
CA THR A 136 35.86 -18.50 4.18
C THR A 136 36.80 -17.88 5.23
N LYS A 137 36.31 -17.74 6.47
CA LYS A 137 36.86 -18.43 7.65
C LYS A 137 35.91 -18.38 8.85
N ALA A 138 35.82 -19.52 9.53
CA ALA A 138 34.90 -19.87 10.59
C ALA A 138 35.22 -19.22 11.96
N ALA A 139 34.17 -18.96 12.74
CA ALA A 139 34.07 -19.19 14.19
C ALA A 139 32.60 -18.88 14.62
N ASP A 140 31.75 -19.86 14.92
CA ASP A 140 31.57 -20.61 16.18
C ASP A 140 30.52 -19.97 17.15
N THR A 141 29.39 -20.67 17.32
CA THR A 141 28.34 -20.59 18.37
C THR A 141 27.58 -19.27 18.58
N LYS A 142 26.26 -19.21 18.81
CA LYS A 142 25.42 -20.00 19.72
C LYS A 142 23.93 -19.80 19.38
N LYS A 143 23.19 -20.90 19.51
CA LYS A 143 21.73 -21.09 19.46
C LYS A 143 20.94 -20.14 20.38
N THR A 144 19.86 -19.55 19.87
CA THR A 144 18.58 -19.41 20.60
C THR A 144 17.42 -19.45 19.61
N GLU A 145 16.49 -20.35 19.90
CA GLU A 145 15.23 -20.60 19.21
C GLU A 145 14.24 -19.47 19.53
N ASP A 146 13.42 -19.03 18.57
CA ASP A 146 12.06 -18.57 18.87
C ASP A 146 11.16 -18.63 17.63
N LYS A 147 9.96 -19.17 17.85
CA LYS A 147 8.87 -19.41 16.90
C LYS A 147 8.38 -18.12 16.26
N LYS A 148 8.00 -18.15 14.97
CA LYS A 148 6.81 -17.39 14.53
C LYS A 148 6.15 -17.90 13.26
N ASP A 149 4.83 -17.83 13.34
CA ASP A 149 3.74 -18.23 12.47
C ASP A 149 3.93 -18.12 10.96
N THR A 150 3.48 -19.18 10.30
CA THR A 150 3.20 -19.28 8.87
C THR A 150 1.92 -18.50 8.52
N GLY A 151 2.05 -17.50 7.65
CA GLY A 151 0.97 -16.79 6.95
C GLY A 151 1.44 -16.37 5.55
N PRO A 152 0.53 -16.15 4.57
CA PRO A 152 0.80 -16.42 3.17
C PRO A 152 1.60 -15.30 2.49
N ALA A 153 2.93 -15.44 2.49
CA ALA A 153 3.86 -14.60 1.75
C ALA A 153 4.00 -14.99 0.26
N ALA A 154 3.35 -16.07 -0.18
CA ALA A 154 3.64 -16.74 -1.45
C ALA A 154 3.10 -16.04 -2.70
N ASP A 155 2.11 -15.15 -2.57
CA ASP A 155 1.46 -14.53 -3.75
C ASP A 155 2.05 -13.17 -4.15
N ILE A 156 2.82 -12.51 -3.28
CA ILE A 156 3.50 -11.23 -3.58
C ILE A 156 4.81 -11.49 -4.34
N GLN A 157 5.53 -12.57 -4.03
CA GLN A 157 6.76 -12.96 -4.72
C GLN A 157 6.56 -13.28 -6.21
N LYS A 158 5.45 -13.93 -6.58
CA LYS A 158 5.22 -14.37 -7.97
C LYS A 158 4.98 -13.21 -8.94
N LYS A 159 4.40 -12.10 -8.48
CA LYS A 159 4.17 -10.92 -9.33
C LYS A 159 5.46 -10.14 -9.57
N GLY A 160 6.31 -10.01 -8.55
CA GLY A 160 7.63 -9.37 -8.69
C GLY A 160 8.55 -10.12 -9.65
N GLU A 161 8.58 -11.45 -9.60
CA GLU A 161 9.41 -12.29 -10.48
C GLU A 161 8.96 -12.25 -11.96
N MET A 162 7.65 -12.12 -12.21
CA MET A 162 7.11 -12.01 -13.58
C MET A 162 7.45 -10.67 -14.24
N LEU A 163 7.39 -9.56 -13.50
CA LEU A 163 7.68 -8.22 -14.03
C LEU A 163 9.19 -8.05 -14.29
N THR A 164 10.06 -8.57 -13.42
CA THR A 164 11.51 -8.55 -13.67
C THR A 164 11.90 -9.33 -14.93
N SER A 165 11.17 -10.39 -15.26
CA SER A 165 11.42 -11.18 -16.47
C SER A 165 10.99 -10.44 -17.74
N GLN A 166 9.85 -9.72 -17.71
CA GLN A 166 9.39 -8.90 -18.84
C GLN A 166 10.29 -7.69 -19.11
N ILE A 167 10.75 -7.00 -18.06
CA ILE A 167 11.69 -5.87 -18.17
C ILE A 167 13.03 -6.35 -18.76
N LEU A 168 13.51 -7.54 -18.38
CA LEU A 168 14.76 -8.10 -18.90
C LEU A 168 14.65 -8.57 -20.37
N GLU A 169 13.48 -9.01 -20.84
CA GLU A 169 13.27 -9.39 -22.25
C GLU A 169 13.16 -8.18 -23.18
N LEU A 170 12.56 -7.08 -22.72
CA LEU A 170 12.49 -5.83 -23.48
C LEU A 170 13.89 -5.23 -23.73
N ARG A 171 14.81 -5.38 -22.77
CA ARG A 171 16.20 -4.88 -22.90
C ARG A 171 17.02 -5.58 -23.99
N LYS A 172 16.61 -6.76 -24.46
CA LYS A 172 17.33 -7.52 -25.52
C LYS A 172 17.05 -7.04 -26.94
N HIS A 173 16.07 -6.14 -27.13
CA HIS A 173 15.65 -5.68 -28.45
C HIS A 173 15.96 -4.19 -28.72
N LEU A 174 16.73 -3.53 -27.86
CA LEU A 174 17.24 -2.19 -28.14
C LEU A 174 18.40 -2.33 -29.14
N PRO A 175 18.32 -1.72 -30.34
CA PRO A 175 19.44 -1.69 -31.25
C PRO A 175 20.57 -0.89 -30.61
N GLU A 176 21.77 -1.48 -30.59
CA GLU A 176 23.00 -0.77 -30.24
C GLU A 176 23.12 0.42 -31.20
N SER A 177 23.08 1.64 -30.67
CA SER A 177 23.41 2.83 -31.43
C SER A 177 24.89 2.75 -31.75
N ASP A 178 25.18 2.39 -32.99
CA ASP A 178 26.49 2.44 -33.64
C ASP A 178 27.03 3.88 -33.50
N GLU A 179 27.94 4.09 -32.55
CA GLU A 179 28.69 5.34 -32.41
C GLU A 179 29.66 5.39 -33.58
N GLY A 180 29.23 6.07 -34.65
CA GLY A 180 30.04 6.32 -35.84
C GLY A 180 31.31 7.08 -35.46
N ASP A 181 32.45 6.45 -35.76
CA ASP A 181 33.79 7.03 -35.80
C ASP A 181 33.82 8.25 -36.73
N ASP A 182 33.90 9.45 -36.15
CA ASP A 182 34.28 10.68 -36.87
C ASP A 182 35.78 10.97 -36.64
N ASP A 183 36.62 10.04 -37.10
CA ASP A 183 38.06 10.25 -37.33
C ASP A 183 38.28 10.67 -38.79
N ASP A 184 38.27 11.98 -39.11
CA ASP A 184 39.14 12.54 -40.17
C ASP A 184 39.07 14.07 -40.23
N TRP A 185 40.07 14.77 -39.71
CA TRP A 185 40.49 16.09 -40.21
C TRP A 185 41.99 16.30 -39.90
N GLU A 186 42.85 15.54 -40.58
CA GLU A 186 44.25 15.96 -40.79
C GLU A 186 44.41 16.69 -42.14
N ASP A 187 45.08 17.85 -42.07
CA ASP A 187 45.74 18.69 -43.09
C ASP A 187 44.90 19.63 -44.00
#